data_AF-J4VA80-F1
#
_entry.id   AF-J4VA80-F1
#
_cell.length_a   1.000
_cell.length_b   1.000
_cell.length_c   1.000
_cell.angle_alpha   90.00
_cell.angle_beta   90.00
_cell.angle_gamma   90.00
#
_symmetry.space_group_name_H-M   'P 1'
#
loop_
_entity.id
_entity.type
_entity.pdbx_description
1 polymer ?
#
loop_
_entity_poly.entity_id
_entity_poly.type
_entity_poly.pdbx_seq_one_letter_code
_entity_poly.pdbx_strand_id
1 'polypeptide(L)'
;MSNTKMNLKMMKKLETEELLTVVSKSITQLWKAREILYERKPDLKQNFKKEFDADPKKYEELSKISQTAQKLERGGKLKEAVKKYEELLKRSNFRHFALVAQAGAL
;
A
#
# COMPACT_ATOMS: atom_id res chain seq x y z
N MET A 1 -37.60 -20.59 17.85
CA MET A 1 -36.49 -20.49 16.87
C MET A 1 -35.41 -19.45 17.26
N SER A 2 -34.99 -19.34 18.54
CA SER A 2 -34.24 -18.15 18.99
C SER A 2 -32.76 -18.39 19.41
N ASN A 3 -32.39 -19.55 19.96
CA ASN A 3 -31.04 -19.71 20.53
C ASN A 3 -29.92 -19.95 19.50
N THR A 4 -30.17 -20.71 18.44
CA THR A 4 -29.11 -21.14 17.51
C THR A 4 -28.58 -19.99 16.66
N LYS A 5 -29.46 -19.09 16.18
CA LYS A 5 -29.07 -17.91 15.38
C LYS A 5 -28.27 -16.89 16.20
N MET A 6 -28.61 -16.73 17.48
CA MET A 6 -27.91 -15.82 18.39
C MET A 6 -26.50 -16.32 18.72
N ASN A 7 -26.33 -17.64 18.88
CA ASN A 7 -25.03 -18.28 19.09
C ASN A 7 -24.09 -18.15 17.88
N LEU A 8 -24.62 -18.37 16.66
CA LEU A 8 -23.88 -18.18 15.41
C LEU A 8 -23.40 -16.74 15.19
N LYS A 9 -24.20 -15.74 15.59
CA LYS A 9 -23.83 -14.33 15.46
C LYS A 9 -22.73 -13.94 16.45
N MET A 10 -22.75 -14.50 17.67
CA MET A 10 -21.68 -14.33 18.66
C MET A 10 -20.38 -14.96 18.20
N MET A 11 -20.40 -16.21 17.70
CA MET A 11 -19.20 -16.89 17.20
C MET A 11 -18.53 -16.11 16.06
N LYS A 12 -19.30 -15.66 15.05
CA LYS A 12 -18.76 -14.83 13.97
C LYS A 12 -18.17 -13.51 14.45
N LYS A 13 -18.76 -12.90 15.49
CA LYS A 13 -18.24 -11.67 16.09
C LYS A 13 -16.90 -11.94 16.79
N LEU A 14 -16.80 -13.03 17.53
CA LEU A 14 -15.56 -13.45 18.21
C LEU A 14 -14.43 -13.71 17.18
N GLU A 15 -14.73 -14.44 16.10
CA GLU A 15 -13.79 -14.67 15.00
C GLU A 15 -13.33 -13.36 14.36
N THR A 16 -14.24 -12.40 14.17
CA THR A 16 -13.88 -11.09 13.61
C THR A 16 -12.96 -10.30 14.55
N GLU A 17 -13.23 -10.32 15.86
CA GLU A 17 -12.40 -9.64 16.87
C GLU A 17 -10.99 -10.26 16.98
N GLU A 18 -10.88 -11.59 16.86
CA GLU A 18 -9.60 -12.30 16.79
C GLU A 18 -8.82 -11.93 15.54
N LEU A 19 -9.47 -11.92 14.36
CA LEU A 19 -8.84 -11.50 13.11
C LEU A 19 -8.38 -10.04 13.16
N LEU A 20 -9.19 -9.14 13.72
CA LEU A 20 -8.80 -7.74 13.91
C LEU A 20 -7.60 -7.61 14.85
N THR A 21 -7.52 -8.44 15.88
CA THR A 21 -6.38 -8.49 16.80
C THR A 21 -5.11 -8.94 16.07
N VAL A 22 -5.20 -9.98 15.23
CA VAL A 22 -4.08 -10.45 14.40
C VAL A 22 -3.62 -9.35 13.46
N VAL A 23 -4.54 -8.70 12.73
CA VAL A 23 -4.22 -7.60 11.80
C VAL A 23 -3.52 -6.46 12.54
N SER A 24 -4.04 -6.05 13.70
CA SER A 24 -3.48 -4.96 14.50
C SER A 24 -2.04 -5.25 14.98
N LYS A 25 -1.78 -6.50 15.39
CA LYS A 25 -0.44 -6.95 15.77
C LYS A 25 0.51 -6.94 14.58
N SER A 26 0.07 -7.43 13.42
CA SER A 26 0.87 -7.45 12.20
C SER A 26 1.22 -6.03 11.72
N ILE A 27 0.27 -5.09 11.74
CA ILE A 27 0.53 -3.68 11.42
C ILE A 27 1.61 -3.10 12.34
N THR A 28 1.51 -3.37 13.63
CA THR A 28 2.49 -2.91 14.62
C THR A 28 3.88 -3.47 14.35
N GLN A 29 3.99 -4.75 13.98
CA GLN A 29 5.25 -5.39 13.61
C GLN A 29 5.84 -4.80 12.32
N LEU A 30 5.00 -4.56 11.31
CA LEU A 30 5.42 -3.91 10.07
C LEU A 30 5.96 -2.50 10.32
N TRP A 31 5.34 -1.71 11.21
CA TRP A 31 5.86 -0.40 11.59
C TRP A 31 7.23 -0.50 12.26
N LYS A 32 7.42 -1.44 13.19
CA LYS A 32 8.74 -1.65 13.83
C LYS A 32 9.80 -2.02 12.79
N ALA A 33 9.49 -2.94 11.88
CA ALA A 33 10.40 -3.32 10.81
C ALA A 33 10.74 -2.13 9.89
N ARG A 34 9.75 -1.29 9.57
CA ARG A 34 9.94 -0.06 8.79
C ARG A 34 10.87 0.93 9.49
N GLU A 35 10.72 1.17 10.80
CA GLU A 35 11.60 2.09 11.52
C GLU A 35 13.04 1.56 11.57
N ILE A 36 13.25 0.26 11.81
CA ILE A 36 14.59 -0.36 11.73
C ILE A 36 15.19 -0.19 10.33
N LEU A 37 14.38 -0.35 9.28
CA LEU A 37 14.82 -0.12 7.90
C LEU A 37 15.25 1.33 7.69
N TYR A 38 14.49 2.31 8.20
CA TYR A 38 14.82 3.72 8.08
C TYR A 38 16.02 4.14 8.94
N GLU A 39 16.24 3.54 10.10
CA GLU A 39 17.46 3.76 10.88
C GLU A 39 18.70 3.27 10.14
N ARG A 40 18.61 2.09 9.51
CA ARG A 40 19.74 1.50 8.75
C ARG A 40 19.95 2.13 7.38
N LYS A 41 18.89 2.67 6.79
CA LYS A 41 18.87 3.30 5.47
C LYS A 41 18.02 4.57 5.54
N PRO A 42 18.55 5.66 6.10
CA PRO A 42 17.80 6.92 6.29
C PRO A 42 17.34 7.52 4.97
N ASP A 43 18.09 7.24 3.90
CA ASP A 43 17.71 7.59 2.54
C ASP A 43 16.36 6.97 2.17
N LEU A 44 15.99 5.78 2.69
CA LEU A 44 14.68 5.14 2.46
C LEU A 44 13.49 5.82 3.10
N LYS A 45 13.70 6.73 4.06
CA LYS A 45 12.61 7.40 4.76
C LYS A 45 11.85 8.32 3.80
N GLN A 46 10.68 7.86 3.36
CA GLN A 46 9.77 8.66 2.54
C GLN A 46 9.36 9.92 3.29
N ASN A 47 9.57 11.07 2.67
CA ASN A 47 9.01 12.33 3.14
C ASN A 47 8.03 12.87 2.11
N PHE A 48 6.85 12.26 2.10
CA PHE A 48 5.76 12.59 1.19
C PHE A 48 5.46 14.08 1.11
N LYS A 49 5.47 14.76 2.26
CA LYS A 49 5.24 16.20 2.32
C LYS A 49 6.36 16.98 1.64
N LYS A 50 7.63 16.65 1.91
CA LYS A 50 8.76 17.28 1.21
C LYS A 50 8.77 16.98 -0.29
N GLU A 51 8.46 15.75 -0.69
CA GLU A 51 8.37 15.37 -2.11
C GLU A 51 7.25 16.13 -2.83
N PHE A 52 6.07 16.22 -2.20
CA PHE A 52 4.96 17.01 -2.72
C PHE A 52 5.29 18.50 -2.77
N ASP A 53 5.81 19.07 -1.68
CA ASP A 53 6.14 20.50 -1.59
C ASP A 53 7.26 20.89 -2.59
N ALA A 54 8.15 19.97 -2.95
CA ALA A 54 9.23 20.21 -3.92
C ALA A 54 8.72 20.39 -5.36
N ASP A 55 7.75 19.58 -5.80
CA ASP A 55 7.08 19.75 -7.10
C ASP A 55 5.67 19.13 -7.07
N PRO A 56 4.65 19.92 -6.65
CA PRO A 56 3.28 19.42 -6.51
C PRO A 56 2.68 18.93 -7.82
N LYS A 57 3.03 19.59 -8.94
CA LYS A 57 2.49 19.26 -10.26
C LYS A 57 3.03 17.91 -10.73
N LYS A 58 4.33 17.70 -10.60
CA LYS A 58 4.96 16.40 -10.90
C LYS A 58 4.43 15.30 -9.98
N TYR A 59 4.24 15.60 -8.70
CA TYR A 59 3.69 14.64 -7.75
C TYR A 59 2.29 14.18 -8.17
N GLU A 60 1.42 15.12 -8.55
CA GLU A 60 0.08 14.82 -9.04
C GLU A 60 0.09 14.00 -10.35
N GLU A 61 1.00 14.30 -11.28
CA GLU A 61 1.19 13.51 -12.49
C GLU A 61 1.57 12.04 -12.19
N LEU A 62 2.56 11.83 -11.31
CA LEU A 62 2.99 10.48 -10.94
C LEU A 62 1.91 9.74 -10.14
N SER A 63 1.14 10.45 -9.32
CA SER A 63 -0.02 9.93 -8.60
C SER A 63 -1.06 9.36 -9.57
N LYS A 64 -1.39 10.08 -10.65
CA LYS A 64 -2.34 9.61 -11.67
C LYS A 64 -1.85 8.35 -12.38
N ILE A 65 -0.56 8.26 -12.70
CA ILE A 65 0.04 7.06 -13.33
C ILE A 65 -0.07 5.87 -12.37
N SER A 66 0.31 6.06 -11.10
CA SER A 66 0.19 5.04 -10.05
C SER A 66 -1.24 4.54 -9.88
N GLN A 67 -2.21 5.44 -9.78
CA GLN A 67 -3.63 5.08 -9.64
C GLN A 67 -4.15 4.30 -10.86
N THR A 68 -3.70 4.69 -12.06
CA THR A 68 -4.06 3.99 -13.29
C THR A 68 -3.50 2.56 -13.31
N ALA A 69 -2.24 2.38 -12.93
CA ALA A 69 -1.60 1.06 -12.83
C ALA A 69 -2.37 0.15 -11.86
N GLN A 70 -2.68 0.64 -10.66
CA GLN A 70 -3.44 -0.10 -9.65
C GLN A 70 -4.86 -0.46 -10.12
N LYS A 71 -5.52 0.42 -10.87
CA LYS A 71 -6.85 0.13 -11.44
C LYS A 71 -6.79 -0.99 -12.48
N LEU A 72 -5.76 -0.99 -13.32
CA LEU A 72 -5.54 -2.05 -14.32
C LEU A 72 -5.23 -3.38 -13.65
N GLU A 73 -4.39 -3.38 -12.61
CA GLU A 73 -4.03 -4.55 -11.82
C GLU A 73 -5.27 -5.17 -11.16
N ARG A 74 -6.07 -4.36 -10.46
CA ARG A 74 -7.35 -4.81 -9.87
C ARG A 74 -8.35 -5.30 -10.92
N GLY A 75 -8.27 -4.77 -12.14
CA GLY A 75 -9.07 -5.21 -13.28
C GLY A 75 -8.54 -6.45 -14.00
N GLY A 76 -7.46 -7.08 -13.50
CA GLY A 76 -6.84 -8.27 -14.11
C GLY A 76 -6.02 -7.98 -15.37
N LYS A 77 -5.86 -6.71 -15.76
CA LYS A 77 -5.10 -6.29 -16.94
C LYS A 77 -3.61 -6.16 -16.65
N LEU A 78 -2.99 -7.25 -16.21
CA LEU A 78 -1.63 -7.24 -15.63
C LEU A 78 -0.57 -6.70 -16.60
N LYS A 79 -0.62 -7.08 -17.90
CA LYS A 79 0.34 -6.57 -18.90
C LYS A 79 0.26 -5.04 -19.08
N GLU A 80 -0.93 -4.46 -18.99
CA GLU A 80 -1.12 -3.01 -19.09
C GLU A 80 -0.68 -2.32 -17.78
N ALA A 81 -0.95 -2.95 -16.63
CA ALA A 81 -0.50 -2.47 -15.33
C ALA A 81 1.03 -2.40 -15.25
N VAL A 82 1.73 -3.46 -15.67
CA VAL A 82 3.22 -3.51 -15.70
C VAL A 82 3.77 -2.37 -16.56
N LYS A 83 3.23 -2.14 -17.77
CA LYS A 83 3.64 -1.00 -18.60
C LYS A 83 3.48 0.34 -17.90
N LYS A 84 2.42 0.51 -17.10
CA LYS A 84 2.20 1.73 -16.32
C LYS A 84 3.14 1.85 -15.13
N TYR A 85 3.49 0.76 -14.47
CA TYR A 85 4.52 0.75 -13.44
C TYR A 85 5.91 1.03 -14.02
N GLU A 86 6.26 0.51 -15.19
CA GLU A 86 7.50 0.87 -15.90
C GLU A 86 7.54 2.36 -16.29
N GLU A 87 6.41 2.91 -16.77
CA GLU A 87 6.29 4.35 -17.04
C GLU A 87 6.49 5.17 -15.76
N LEU A 88 5.87 4.74 -14.66
CA LEU A 88 6.02 5.35 -13.35
C LEU A 88 7.50 5.33 -12.92
N LEU A 89 8.18 4.19 -13.03
CA LEU A 89 9.57 4.05 -12.63
C LEU A 89 10.49 5.00 -13.41
N LYS A 90 10.32 5.07 -14.74
CA LYS A 90 11.13 5.94 -15.62
C LYS A 90 10.94 7.43 -15.33
N ARG A 91 9.73 7.83 -14.90
CA ARG A 91 9.36 9.24 -14.68
C ARG A 91 9.51 9.69 -13.23
N SER A 92 9.77 8.77 -12.31
CA SER A 92 9.80 9.03 -10.87
C SER A 92 11.15 9.55 -10.42
N ASN A 93 11.17 10.81 -9.99
CA ASN A 93 12.28 11.38 -9.20
C ASN A 93 11.98 11.33 -7.69
N PHE A 94 10.78 10.89 -7.33
CA PHE A 94 10.31 10.75 -5.96
C PHE A 94 10.36 9.31 -5.52
N ARG A 95 10.83 9.11 -4.28
CA ARG A 95 11.17 7.81 -3.75
C ARG A 95 9.93 6.96 -3.50
N HIS A 96 8.82 7.62 -3.16
CA HIS A 96 7.53 6.96 -3.04
C HIS A 96 7.13 6.24 -4.34
N PHE A 97 7.07 6.98 -5.45
CA PHE A 97 6.59 6.44 -6.72
C PHE A 97 7.56 5.41 -7.32
N ALA A 98 8.86 5.55 -7.09
CA ALA A 98 9.84 4.55 -7.48
C ALA A 98 9.59 3.20 -6.78
N LEU A 99 9.32 3.20 -5.47
CA LEU A 99 9.03 1.99 -4.71
C LEU A 99 7.70 1.34 -5.12
N VAL A 100 6.65 2.15 -5.36
CA VAL A 100 5.36 1.65 -5.87
C VAL A 100 5.54 0.99 -7.23
N ALA A 101 6.30 1.62 -8.12
CA ALA A 101 6.58 1.07 -9.44
C ALA A 101 7.35 -0.25 -9.39
N GLN A 102 8.38 -0.35 -8.53
CA GLN A 102 9.17 -1.58 -8.37
C GLN A 102 8.34 -2.74 -7.83
N ALA A 103 7.43 -2.47 -6.88
CA ALA A 103 6.57 -3.50 -6.32
C ALA A 103 5.53 -4.02 -7.33
N GLY A 104 5.01 -3.14 -8.19
CA GLY A 104 3.98 -3.50 -9.18
C GLY A 104 4.50 -4.01 -10.52
N ALA A 105 5.79 -3.86 -10.81
CA ALA A 105 6.41 -4.32 -12.06
C ALA A 105 6.99 -5.75 -11.99
N LEU A 106 6.86 -6.43 -10.84
CA LEU A 106 7.23 -7.85 -10.64
C LEU A 106 6.12 -8.78 -11.16
#